data_AF-A0A3C1G1D3-F1
#
_entry.id   AF-A0A3C1G1D3-F1
#
_cell.length_a   1.000
_cell.length_b   1.000
_cell.length_c   1.000
_cell.angle_alpha   90.00
_cell.angle_beta   90.00
_cell.angle_gamma   90.00
#
_symmetry.space_group_name_H-M   'P 1'
#
loop_
_entity.id
_entity.type
_entity.pdbx_description
1 polymer ?
#
loop_
_entity_poly.entity_id
_entity_poly.type
_entity_poly.pdbx_seq_one_letter_code
_entity_poly.pdbx_strand_id
1 'polypeptide(L)'
;MDAVSKIQNYYLIESRGAEMAKEFFDLIHIRAYSRVGFKSALHDSVLWAIGYILIGGIVYFVQENYLTTVDTQVLRWTVHVSPLVWFTKLASFGYLAVSTGCCIYMSQYYIGVVCKRAFNTLFGSRAMFLLTFSICTFAVLGLLYKGVFSKPNLIEFCGAVYKISPDFAARLYHFLMNYFRPSLFESGIMSIVASAVSIALPLVTVVFFKYIRRKKEVIED
;
A
#
# COMPACT_ATOMS: atom_id res chain seq x y z
N MET A 1 12.18 6.52 -12.80
CA MET A 1 12.28 6.35 -14.27
C MET A 1 13.59 5.71 -14.67
N ASP A 2 14.73 6.17 -14.16
CA ASP A 2 16.06 5.68 -14.55
C ASP A 2 16.27 4.15 -14.38
N ALA A 3 15.75 3.55 -13.32
CA ALA A 3 15.85 2.10 -13.10
C ALA A 3 14.97 1.26 -14.06
N VAL A 4 13.82 1.78 -14.47
CA VAL A 4 12.90 1.12 -15.41
C VAL A 4 13.53 1.08 -16.80
N SER A 5 14.07 2.20 -17.27
CA SER A 5 14.78 2.28 -18.54
C SER A 5 16.01 1.36 -18.60
N LYS A 6 16.74 1.20 -17.48
CA LYS A 6 17.85 0.23 -17.41
C LYS A 6 17.38 -1.22 -17.53
N ILE A 7 16.27 -1.59 -16.90
CA ILE A 7 15.68 -2.93 -17.05
C ILE A 7 15.21 -3.15 -18.50
N GLN A 8 14.63 -2.14 -19.14
CA GLN A 8 14.23 -2.21 -20.56
C GLN A 8 15.45 -2.40 -21.48
N ASN A 9 16.56 -1.70 -21.21
CA ASN A 9 17.80 -1.86 -21.98
C ASN A 9 18.39 -3.27 -21.81
N TYR A 10 18.43 -3.80 -20.59
CA TYR A 10 18.87 -5.17 -20.33
C TYR A 10 17.99 -6.19 -21.03
N TYR A 11 16.66 -5.99 -21.00
CA TYR A 11 15.71 -6.83 -21.74
C TYR A 11 15.98 -6.81 -23.25
N LEU A 12 16.24 -5.63 -23.85
CA LEU A 12 16.48 -5.51 -25.28
C LEU A 12 17.75 -6.23 -25.72
N ILE A 13 18.79 -6.21 -24.88
CA ILE A 13 20.06 -6.93 -25.12
C ILE A 13 19.85 -8.45 -24.98
N GLU A 14 19.25 -8.90 -23.88
CA GLU A 14 19.03 -10.33 -23.63
C GLU A 14 18.00 -10.95 -24.60
N SER A 15 17.02 -10.16 -25.07
CA SER A 15 16.04 -10.62 -26.08
C SER A 15 16.65 -10.85 -27.46
N ARG A 16 17.82 -10.27 -27.73
CA ARG A 16 18.58 -10.43 -28.99
C ARG A 16 19.58 -11.59 -28.93
N GLY A 17 19.57 -12.38 -27.85
CA GLY A 17 20.45 -13.54 -27.67
C GLY A 17 21.85 -13.22 -27.18
N ALA A 18 22.15 -11.96 -26.85
CA ALA A 18 23.42 -11.60 -26.22
C ALA A 18 23.38 -11.96 -24.73
N GLU A 19 24.12 -13.01 -24.33
CA GLU A 19 24.28 -13.37 -22.92
C GLU A 19 25.15 -12.32 -22.21
N MET A 20 24.53 -11.53 -21.34
CA MET A 20 25.28 -10.66 -20.44
C MET A 20 25.85 -11.48 -19.28
N ALA A 21 27.16 -11.36 -19.05
CA ALA A 21 27.83 -12.05 -17.96
C ALA A 21 27.20 -11.67 -16.61
N LYS A 22 26.99 -12.66 -15.72
CA LYS A 22 26.41 -12.47 -14.37
C LYS A 22 27.18 -11.46 -13.52
N GLU A 23 28.45 -11.23 -13.85
CA GLU A 23 29.37 -10.30 -13.20
C GLU A 23 29.03 -8.83 -13.45
N PHE A 24 28.26 -8.49 -14.49
CA PHE A 24 27.79 -7.11 -14.72
C PHE A 24 26.83 -6.63 -13.62
N PHE A 25 26.25 -7.54 -12.83
CA PHE A 25 25.33 -7.19 -11.75
C PHE A 25 26.04 -7.12 -10.39
N ASP A 26 26.88 -6.11 -10.24
CA ASP A 26 27.61 -5.82 -9.01
C ASP A 26 26.71 -5.42 -7.82
N LEU A 27 27.30 -5.47 -6.62
CA LEU A 27 26.70 -4.97 -5.37
C LEU A 27 26.21 -3.52 -5.47
N ILE A 28 26.85 -2.69 -6.30
CA ILE A 28 26.44 -1.31 -6.57
C ILE A 28 25.07 -1.29 -7.28
N HIS A 29 24.89 -2.15 -8.29
CA HIS A 29 23.62 -2.29 -8.99
C HIS A 29 22.54 -2.82 -8.05
N ILE A 30 22.85 -3.85 -7.26
CA ILE A 30 21.93 -4.40 -6.24
C ILE A 30 21.46 -3.28 -5.29
N ARG A 31 22.38 -2.46 -4.76
CA ARG A 31 22.07 -1.34 -3.87
C ARG A 31 21.23 -0.26 -4.57
N ALA A 32 21.53 0.04 -5.83
CA ALA A 32 20.79 1.04 -6.60
C ALA A 32 19.33 0.62 -6.83
N TYR A 33 19.10 -0.62 -7.28
CA TYR A 33 17.75 -1.15 -7.46
C TYR A 33 17.01 -1.29 -6.12
N SER A 34 17.71 -1.72 -5.06
CA SER A 34 17.13 -1.78 -3.72
C SER A 34 16.69 -0.41 -3.20
N ARG A 35 17.51 0.63 -3.38
CA ARG A 35 17.17 2.01 -3.00
C ARG A 35 15.93 2.52 -3.75
N VAL A 36 15.79 2.18 -5.03
CA VAL A 36 14.60 2.56 -5.82
C VAL A 36 13.36 1.82 -5.31
N GLY A 37 13.47 0.51 -5.07
CA GLY A 37 12.39 -0.29 -4.49
C GLY A 37 11.93 0.25 -3.14
N PHE A 38 12.89 0.55 -2.26
CA PHE A 38 12.65 1.13 -0.94
C PHE A 38 12.00 2.51 -1.03
N LYS A 39 12.53 3.44 -1.84
CA LYS A 39 11.99 4.80 -1.95
C LYS A 39 10.56 4.81 -2.48
N SER A 40 10.28 3.95 -3.47
CA SER A 40 8.92 3.78 -3.99
C SER A 40 7.99 3.21 -2.93
N ALA A 41 8.41 2.16 -2.24
CA ALA A 41 7.61 1.53 -1.19
C ALA A 41 7.34 2.49 -0.02
N LEU A 42 8.34 3.27 0.40
CA LEU A 42 8.21 4.31 1.43
C LEU A 42 7.15 5.35 1.05
N HIS A 43 7.21 5.88 -0.17
CA HIS A 43 6.27 6.89 -0.63
C HIS A 43 4.83 6.36 -0.61
N ASP A 44 4.64 5.13 -1.11
CA ASP A 44 3.33 4.49 -1.15
C ASP A 44 2.81 4.23 0.28
N SER A 45 3.67 3.71 1.15
CA SER A 45 3.37 3.42 2.56
C SER A 45 3.01 4.65 3.38
N VAL A 46 3.72 5.77 3.21
CA VAL A 46 3.47 7.02 3.95
C VAL A 46 2.16 7.65 3.49
N LEU A 47 1.92 7.72 2.18
CA LEU A 47 0.65 8.21 1.64
C LEU A 47 -0.53 7.39 2.15
N TRP A 48 -0.37 6.07 2.25
CA TRP A 48 -1.39 5.18 2.79
C TRP A 48 -1.65 5.42 4.28
N ALA A 49 -0.62 5.44 5.10
CA ALA A 49 -0.76 5.63 6.54
C ALA A 49 -1.43 6.97 6.86
N ILE A 50 -0.96 8.06 6.25
CA ILE A 50 -1.51 9.40 6.49
C ILE A 50 -2.91 9.53 5.90
N GLY A 51 -3.11 9.05 4.67
CA GLY A 51 -4.39 9.08 3.98
C GLY A 51 -5.48 8.37 4.77
N TYR A 52 -5.24 7.12 5.21
CA TYR A 52 -6.25 6.36 5.95
C TYR A 52 -6.57 6.95 7.32
N ILE A 53 -5.60 7.51 8.04
CA ILE A 53 -5.84 8.07 9.37
C ILE A 53 -6.61 9.39 9.27
N LEU A 54 -6.17 10.31 8.42
CA LEU A 54 -6.78 11.64 8.33
C LEU A 54 -8.10 11.61 7.56
N ILE A 55 -8.10 10.99 6.38
CA ILE A 55 -9.30 10.90 5.54
C ILE A 55 -10.32 9.97 6.19
N GLY A 56 -9.88 8.86 6.80
CA GLY A 56 -10.78 7.95 7.51
C GLY A 56 -11.54 8.62 8.64
N GLY A 57 -10.87 9.40 9.50
CA GLY A 57 -11.54 10.13 10.58
C GLY A 57 -12.59 11.15 10.08
N ILE A 58 -12.26 11.89 9.01
CA ILE A 58 -13.19 12.86 8.40
C ILE A 58 -14.38 12.14 7.75
N VAL A 59 -14.13 11.04 7.05
CA VAL A 59 -15.15 10.21 6.40
C VAL A 59 -16.13 9.66 7.42
N TYR A 60 -15.64 9.14 8.54
CA TYR A 60 -16.47 8.64 9.63
C TYR A 60 -17.35 9.75 10.22
N PHE A 61 -16.79 10.94 10.42
CA PHE A 61 -17.54 12.11 10.89
C PHE A 61 -18.62 12.57 9.90
N VAL A 62 -18.29 12.67 8.61
CA VAL A 62 -19.25 13.08 7.57
C VAL A 62 -20.36 12.03 7.41
N GLN A 63 -20.02 10.75 7.52
CA GLN A 63 -21.01 9.68 7.43
C GLN A 63 -22.05 9.78 8.54
N GLU A 64 -21.64 9.85 9.81
CA GLU A 64 -22.60 9.84 10.91
C GLU A 64 -23.47 11.12 10.96
N ASN A 65 -22.93 12.27 10.52
CA ASN A 65 -23.64 13.54 10.60
C ASN A 65 -24.49 13.88 9.37
N TYR A 66 -24.16 13.36 8.17
CA TYR A 66 -24.76 13.84 6.92
C TYR A 66 -25.26 12.74 5.97
N LEU A 67 -24.91 11.47 6.17
CA LEU A 67 -25.25 10.41 5.23
C LEU A 67 -25.95 9.24 5.92
N THR A 68 -27.24 9.08 5.65
CA THR A 68 -28.00 7.88 5.99
C THR A 68 -27.37 6.65 5.32
N THR A 69 -27.19 5.58 6.09
CA THR A 69 -26.73 4.29 5.58
C THR A 69 -27.71 3.76 4.54
N VAL A 70 -27.26 3.61 3.30
CA VAL A 70 -28.05 2.99 2.23
C VAL A 70 -27.54 1.57 2.03
N ASP A 71 -28.45 0.61 2.09
CA ASP A 71 -28.14 -0.80 1.88
C ASP A 71 -27.89 -1.05 0.39
N THR A 72 -26.62 -1.03 -0.02
CA THR A 72 -26.24 -1.42 -1.37
C THR A 72 -26.05 -2.94 -1.44
N GLN A 73 -26.96 -3.62 -2.13
CA GLN A 73 -26.79 -5.03 -2.47
C GLN A 73 -25.86 -5.15 -3.69
N VAL A 74 -24.68 -5.73 -3.48
CA VAL A 74 -23.78 -6.09 -4.57
C VAL A 74 -23.68 -7.61 -4.60
N LEU A 75 -24.16 -8.22 -5.69
CA LEU A 75 -23.87 -9.61 -6.07
C LEU A 75 -24.14 -10.64 -4.95
N ARG A 76 -25.34 -10.61 -4.34
CA ARG A 76 -25.80 -11.46 -3.19
C ARG A 76 -25.19 -11.16 -1.81
N TRP A 77 -24.36 -10.13 -1.67
CA TRP A 77 -23.86 -9.68 -0.36
C TRP A 77 -24.54 -8.35 0.01
N THR A 78 -25.28 -8.34 1.12
CA THR A 78 -25.78 -7.11 1.74
C THR A 78 -24.62 -6.44 2.47
N VAL A 79 -24.07 -5.40 1.85
CA VAL A 79 -22.98 -4.64 2.45
C VAL A 79 -23.58 -3.36 3.02
N HIS A 80 -23.74 -3.31 4.35
CA HIS A 80 -24.15 -2.11 5.10
C HIS A 80 -22.99 -1.12 5.19
N VAL A 81 -22.55 -0.58 4.05
CA VAL A 81 -21.44 0.38 4.01
C VAL A 81 -21.89 1.63 3.26
N SER A 82 -21.72 2.78 3.90
CA SER A 82 -22.00 4.08 3.28
C SER A 82 -21.19 4.24 1.99
N PRO A 83 -21.79 4.77 0.90
CA PRO A 83 -21.11 5.03 -0.36
C PRO A 83 -19.82 5.86 -0.19
N LEU A 84 -19.74 6.72 0.82
CA LEU A 84 -18.58 7.58 1.08
C LEU A 84 -17.39 6.81 1.68
N VAL A 85 -17.65 5.85 2.58
CA VAL A 85 -16.62 4.92 3.07
C VAL A 85 -16.14 4.02 1.93
N TRP A 86 -17.04 3.62 1.04
CA TRP A 86 -16.66 2.83 -0.11
C TRP A 86 -15.79 3.63 -1.09
N PHE A 87 -16.17 4.87 -1.40
CA PHE A 87 -15.43 5.76 -2.29
C PHE A 87 -14.04 6.10 -1.74
N THR A 88 -13.91 6.34 -0.45
CA THR A 88 -12.62 6.67 0.18
C THR A 88 -11.70 5.46 0.31
N LYS A 89 -12.25 4.27 0.58
CA LYS A 89 -11.52 3.01 0.44
C LYS A 89 -11.04 2.87 -1.01
N LEU A 90 -11.93 3.01 -1.99
CA LEU A 90 -11.60 2.85 -3.41
C LEU A 90 -10.56 3.85 -3.91
N ALA A 91 -10.67 5.13 -3.55
CA ALA A 91 -9.74 6.18 -3.93
C ALA A 91 -8.34 5.92 -3.35
N SER A 92 -8.28 5.43 -2.11
CA SER A 92 -7.02 5.04 -1.48
C SER A 92 -6.39 3.82 -2.16
N PHE A 93 -7.21 2.85 -2.59
CA PHE A 93 -6.79 1.72 -3.43
C PHE A 93 -6.40 2.11 -4.86
N GLY A 94 -6.90 3.22 -5.39
CA GLY A 94 -6.61 3.69 -6.75
C GLY A 94 -5.12 3.97 -6.97
N TYR A 95 -4.45 4.62 -6.01
CA TYR A 95 -3.01 4.85 -6.10
C TYR A 95 -2.21 3.53 -6.03
N LEU A 96 -2.68 2.56 -5.23
CA LEU A 96 -2.13 1.20 -5.22
C LEU A 96 -2.29 0.52 -6.58
N ALA A 97 -3.43 0.69 -7.24
CA ALA A 97 -3.67 0.14 -8.57
C ALA A 97 -2.70 0.72 -9.62
N VAL A 98 -2.37 2.01 -9.53
CA VAL A 98 -1.38 2.63 -10.42
C VAL A 98 0.02 2.09 -10.15
N SER A 99 0.49 2.10 -8.90
CA SER A 99 1.82 1.56 -8.56
C SER A 99 1.93 0.08 -8.92
N THR A 100 0.88 -0.70 -8.65
CA THR A 100 0.84 -2.11 -8.97
C THR A 100 0.75 -2.34 -10.48
N GLY A 101 0.03 -1.50 -11.21
CA GLY A 101 -0.01 -1.48 -12.67
C GLY A 101 1.37 -1.25 -13.29
N CYS A 102 2.16 -0.32 -12.74
CA CYS A 102 3.56 -0.14 -13.15
C CYS A 102 4.40 -1.40 -12.86
N CYS A 103 4.19 -2.07 -11.73
CA CYS A 103 4.86 -3.32 -11.41
C CYS A 103 4.46 -4.46 -12.38
N ILE A 104 3.18 -4.56 -12.73
CA ILE A 104 2.64 -5.50 -13.72
C ILE A 104 3.28 -5.25 -15.08
N TYR A 105 3.34 -3.99 -15.51
CA TYR A 105 4.01 -3.62 -16.75
C TYR A 105 5.48 -4.07 -16.76
N MET A 106 6.21 -3.85 -15.67
CA MET A 106 7.61 -4.28 -15.56
C MET A 106 7.80 -5.80 -15.60
N SER A 107 6.80 -6.58 -15.19
CA SER A 107 6.89 -8.06 -15.18
C SER A 107 7.03 -8.67 -16.58
N GLN A 108 6.62 -7.95 -17.63
CA GLN A 108 6.75 -8.40 -19.02
C GLN A 108 8.22 -8.51 -19.46
N TYR A 109 9.11 -7.72 -18.83
CA TYR A 109 10.55 -7.70 -19.12
C TYR A 109 11.34 -8.79 -18.37
N TYR A 110 10.66 -9.73 -17.71
CA TYR A 110 11.28 -10.84 -16.99
C TYR A 110 11.85 -11.91 -17.95
N ILE A 111 12.93 -11.59 -18.65
CA ILE A 111 13.71 -12.49 -19.53
C ILE A 111 15.17 -12.52 -19.05
N GLY A 112 15.93 -13.56 -19.43
CA GLY A 112 17.38 -13.62 -19.22
C GLY A 112 17.80 -13.85 -17.77
N VAL A 113 19.06 -13.56 -17.45
CA VAL A 113 19.64 -13.82 -16.12
C VAL A 113 19.81 -12.50 -15.36
N VAL A 114 20.27 -11.45 -16.03
CA VAL A 114 20.52 -10.14 -15.43
C VAL A 114 19.20 -9.44 -15.14
N CYS A 115 18.24 -9.45 -16.08
CA CYS A 115 16.91 -8.87 -15.87
C CYS A 115 16.15 -9.56 -14.71
N LYS A 116 16.22 -10.89 -14.60
CA LYS A 116 15.61 -11.61 -13.47
C LYS A 116 16.23 -11.22 -12.14
N ARG A 117 17.56 -11.06 -12.07
CA ARG A 117 18.25 -10.66 -10.84
C ARG A 117 17.93 -9.21 -10.45
N ALA A 118 17.87 -8.29 -11.43
CA ALA A 118 17.47 -6.91 -11.21
C ALA A 118 16.02 -6.83 -10.71
N PHE A 119 15.11 -7.56 -11.35
CA PHE A 119 13.72 -7.65 -10.96
C PHE A 119 13.57 -8.21 -9.54
N ASN A 120 14.17 -9.37 -9.25
CA ASN A 120 14.08 -9.98 -7.92
C ASN A 120 14.66 -9.09 -6.82
N THR A 121 15.71 -8.32 -7.11
CA THR A 121 16.28 -7.37 -6.15
C THR A 121 15.34 -6.18 -5.90
N LEU A 122 14.77 -5.61 -6.96
CA LEU A 122 13.84 -4.49 -6.87
C LEU A 122 12.54 -4.87 -6.13
N PHE A 123 11.94 -6.00 -6.50
CA PHE A 123 10.71 -6.49 -5.89
C PHE A 123 10.94 -7.08 -4.50
N GLY A 124 12.06 -7.78 -4.28
CA GLY A 124 12.43 -8.30 -2.96
C GLY A 124 12.64 -7.19 -1.95
N SER A 125 13.39 -6.14 -2.29
CA SER A 125 13.58 -4.98 -1.41
C SER A 125 12.27 -4.24 -1.12
N ARG A 126 11.43 -4.03 -2.14
CA ARG A 126 10.08 -3.46 -1.97
C ARG A 126 9.21 -4.30 -1.05
N ALA A 127 9.17 -5.62 -1.25
CA ALA A 127 8.35 -6.53 -0.45
C ALA A 127 8.80 -6.58 1.02
N MET A 128 10.12 -6.68 1.25
CA MET A 128 10.70 -6.63 2.59
C MET A 128 10.33 -5.33 3.30
N PHE A 129 10.45 -4.19 2.60
CA PHE A 129 10.10 -2.90 3.18
C PHE A 129 8.61 -2.81 3.53
N LEU A 130 7.71 -3.17 2.61
CA LEU A 130 6.26 -3.12 2.86
C LEU A 130 5.84 -4.01 4.02
N LEU A 131 6.44 -5.20 4.15
CA LEU A 131 6.18 -6.12 5.25
C LEU A 131 6.68 -5.53 6.59
N THR A 132 7.91 -5.03 6.65
CA THR A 132 8.42 -4.40 7.87
C THR A 132 7.63 -3.14 8.24
N PHE A 133 7.29 -2.30 7.25
CA PHE A 133 6.55 -1.06 7.46
C PHE A 133 5.13 -1.33 7.95
N SER A 134 4.42 -2.31 7.39
CA SER A 134 3.06 -2.64 7.83
C SER A 134 3.03 -3.18 9.27
N ILE A 135 3.97 -4.04 9.65
CA ILE A 135 4.09 -4.52 11.04
C ILE A 135 4.42 -3.35 11.97
N CYS A 136 5.37 -2.50 11.60
CA CYS A 136 5.75 -1.33 12.40
C CYS A 136 4.59 -0.35 12.55
N THR A 137 3.87 -0.07 11.46
CA THR A 137 2.70 0.82 11.44
C THR A 137 1.58 0.26 12.30
N PHE A 138 1.28 -1.04 12.20
CA PHE A 138 0.30 -1.69 13.06
C PHE A 138 0.69 -1.60 14.54
N ALA A 139 1.96 -1.83 14.87
CA ALA A 139 2.45 -1.72 16.24
C ALA A 139 2.35 -0.27 16.77
N VAL A 140 2.78 0.72 15.98
CA VAL A 140 2.71 2.15 16.35
C VAL A 140 1.24 2.59 16.53
N LEU A 141 0.37 2.24 15.58
CA LEU A 141 -1.06 2.58 15.67
C LEU A 141 -1.75 1.86 16.82
N GLY A 142 -1.38 0.60 17.10
CA GLY A 142 -1.86 -0.15 18.26
C GLY A 142 -1.42 0.47 19.58
N LEU A 143 -0.18 0.95 19.67
CA LEU A 143 0.33 1.68 20.84
C LEU A 143 -0.38 3.02 21.01
N LEU A 144 -0.64 3.77 19.92
CA LEU A 144 -1.42 5.00 19.97
C LEU A 144 -2.85 4.72 20.43
N TYR A 145 -3.51 3.70 19.86
CA TYR A 145 -4.86 3.29 20.22
C TYR A 145 -5.00 2.91 21.70
N LYS A 146 -4.04 2.15 22.25
CA LYS A 146 -4.08 1.69 23.65
C LYS A 146 -3.56 2.74 24.63
N GLY A 147 -2.56 3.53 24.24
CA GLY A 147 -1.88 4.50 25.10
C GLY A 147 -2.51 5.88 25.02
N VAL A 148 -2.27 6.59 23.90
CA VAL A 148 -2.67 7.99 23.71
C VAL A 148 -4.19 8.14 23.71
N PHE A 149 -4.90 7.21 23.06
CA PHE A 149 -6.37 7.23 22.98
C PHE A 149 -7.06 6.41 24.08
N SER A 150 -6.36 6.17 25.21
CA SER A 150 -6.99 5.62 26.40
C SER A 150 -7.94 6.64 27.04
N LYS A 151 -9.05 6.15 27.60
CA LYS A 151 -10.06 6.98 28.30
C LYS A 151 -9.43 8.01 29.26
N PRO A 152 -8.51 7.65 30.18
CA PRO A 152 -7.94 8.63 31.12
C PRO A 152 -7.12 9.72 30.42
N ASN A 153 -6.24 9.35 29.48
CA ASN A 153 -5.36 10.31 28.80
C ASN A 153 -6.15 11.26 27.89
N LEU A 154 -7.20 10.76 27.23
CA LEU A 154 -8.05 11.59 26.38
C LEU A 154 -8.83 12.63 27.20
N ILE A 155 -9.30 12.25 28.39
CA ILE A 155 -10.01 13.13 29.32
C ILE A 155 -9.06 14.22 29.85
N GLU A 156 -7.83 13.88 30.18
CA GLU A 156 -6.83 14.86 30.63
C GLU A 156 -6.50 15.88 29.53
N PHE A 157 -6.25 15.39 28.30
CA PHE A 157 -5.99 16.24 27.14
C PHE A 157 -7.19 17.15 26.82
N CYS A 158 -8.39 16.58 26.73
CA CYS A 158 -9.59 17.37 26.46
C CYS A 158 -9.95 18.30 27.62
N GLY A 159 -9.61 17.95 28.86
CA GLY A 159 -9.74 18.79 30.05
C GLY A 159 -8.83 20.02 30.02
N ALA A 160 -7.62 19.90 29.44
CA ALA A 160 -6.76 21.05 29.18
C ALA A 160 -7.39 21.99 28.12
N VAL A 161 -7.97 21.43 27.05
CA VAL A 161 -8.66 22.19 26.00
C VAL A 161 -9.98 22.80 26.50
N TYR A 162 -10.66 22.15 27.44
CA TYR A 162 -11.90 22.63 28.06
C TYR A 162 -11.72 23.98 28.76
N LYS A 163 -10.53 24.25 29.30
CA LYS A 163 -10.19 25.54 29.92
C LYS A 163 -10.18 26.71 28.93
N ILE A 164 -9.97 26.43 27.64
CA ILE A 164 -9.93 27.45 26.58
C ILE A 164 -11.32 27.62 25.98
N SER A 165 -12.01 26.51 25.68
CA SER A 165 -13.31 26.52 25.02
C SER A 165 -14.11 25.25 25.34
N PRO A 166 -15.15 25.33 26.18
CA PRO A 166 -15.88 24.16 26.66
C PRO A 166 -16.65 23.44 25.54
N ASP A 167 -17.31 24.19 24.65
CA ASP A 167 -18.09 23.63 23.56
C ASP A 167 -17.23 22.95 22.48
N PHE A 168 -16.00 23.42 22.29
CA PHE A 168 -15.07 22.81 21.36
C PHE A 168 -14.43 21.56 21.96
N ALA A 169 -14.10 21.58 23.25
CA ALA A 169 -13.52 20.42 23.94
C ALA A 169 -14.48 19.22 23.95
N ALA A 170 -15.77 19.44 24.19
CA ALA A 170 -16.77 18.38 24.14
C ALA A 170 -16.90 17.76 22.72
N ARG A 171 -16.92 18.60 21.68
CA ARG A 171 -16.95 18.16 20.28
C ARG A 171 -15.68 17.42 19.87
N LEU A 172 -14.52 17.92 20.29
CA LEU A 172 -13.22 17.29 20.02
C LEU A 172 -13.11 15.93 20.71
N TYR A 173 -13.54 15.82 21.98
CA TYR A 173 -13.56 14.55 22.70
C TYR A 173 -14.44 13.52 21.99
N HIS A 174 -15.67 13.91 21.62
CA HIS A 174 -16.57 13.03 20.86
C HIS A 174 -15.95 12.61 19.53
N PHE A 175 -15.31 13.55 18.83
CA PHE A 175 -14.67 13.26 17.54
C PHE A 175 -13.51 12.28 17.66
N LEU A 176 -12.61 12.52 18.62
CA LEU A 176 -11.43 11.68 18.82
C LEU A 176 -11.82 10.28 19.30
N MET A 177 -12.81 10.18 20.19
CA MET A 177 -13.22 8.92 20.78
C MET A 177 -14.06 8.06 19.82
N ASN A 178 -14.99 8.66 19.08
CA ASN A 178 -15.94 7.92 18.26
C ASN A 178 -15.49 7.77 16.80
N TYR A 179 -14.69 8.67 16.25
CA TYR A 179 -14.26 8.60 14.84
C TYR A 179 -12.77 8.31 14.67
N PHE A 180 -11.91 9.04 15.37
CA PHE A 180 -10.47 8.93 15.16
C PHE A 180 -9.92 7.61 15.71
N ARG A 181 -10.36 7.21 16.90
CA ARG A 181 -9.94 5.96 17.55
C ARG A 181 -10.24 4.70 16.72
N PRO A 182 -11.46 4.45 16.21
CA PRO A 182 -11.70 3.30 15.33
C PRO A 182 -10.94 3.41 14.01
N SER A 183 -10.78 4.62 13.45
CA SER A 183 -9.99 4.85 12.24
C SER A 183 -8.51 4.44 12.41
N LEU A 184 -7.91 4.65 13.59
CA LEU A 184 -6.54 4.19 13.88
C LEU A 184 -6.41 2.67 13.85
N PHE A 185 -7.39 1.95 14.39
CA PHE A 185 -7.35 0.49 14.41
C PHE A 185 -7.56 -0.09 13.01
N GLU A 186 -8.56 0.40 12.29
CA GLU A 186 -8.84 -0.04 10.93
C GLU A 186 -7.70 0.29 9.97
N SER A 187 -7.11 1.48 10.07
CA SER A 187 -5.96 1.86 9.23
C SER A 187 -4.76 0.94 9.46
N GLY A 188 -4.53 0.49 10.70
CA GLY A 188 -3.53 -0.53 11.00
C GLY A 188 -3.77 -1.83 10.23
N ILE A 189 -4.99 -2.38 10.28
CA ILE A 189 -5.34 -3.61 9.55
C ILE A 189 -5.23 -3.40 8.04
N MET A 190 -5.78 -2.30 7.53
CA MET A 190 -5.77 -1.98 6.12
C MET A 190 -4.34 -1.82 5.59
N SER A 191 -3.40 -1.31 6.39
CA SER A 191 -1.98 -1.20 6.01
C SER A 191 -1.34 -2.58 5.76
N ILE A 192 -1.71 -3.61 6.54
CA ILE A 192 -1.24 -4.98 6.36
C ILE A 192 -1.84 -5.58 5.10
N VAL A 193 -3.16 -5.45 4.93
CA VAL A 193 -3.87 -5.98 3.74
C VAL A 193 -3.33 -5.35 2.46
N ALA A 194 -3.18 -4.02 2.45
CA ALA A 194 -2.62 -3.27 1.33
C ALA A 194 -1.20 -3.73 0.97
N SER A 195 -0.35 -3.91 1.97
CA SER A 195 1.01 -4.39 1.79
C SER A 195 1.04 -5.81 1.22
N ALA A 196 0.20 -6.71 1.75
CA ALA A 196 0.08 -8.09 1.27
C ALA A 196 -0.37 -8.14 -0.21
N VAL A 197 -1.40 -7.35 -0.57
CA VAL A 197 -1.89 -7.25 -1.95
C VAL A 197 -0.82 -6.67 -2.88
N SER A 198 -0.11 -5.61 -2.46
CA SER A 198 0.95 -5.00 -3.26
C SER A 198 2.15 -5.94 -3.47
N ILE A 199 2.39 -6.90 -2.58
CA ILE A 199 3.45 -7.91 -2.72
C ILE A 199 2.97 -9.06 -3.62
N ALA A 200 1.75 -9.54 -3.40
CA ALA A 200 1.21 -10.70 -4.11
C ALA A 200 0.95 -10.42 -5.59
N LEU A 201 0.37 -9.25 -5.93
CA LEU A 201 -0.05 -8.94 -7.29
C LEU A 201 1.11 -9.00 -8.32
N PRO A 202 2.28 -8.37 -8.08
CA PRO A 202 3.40 -8.49 -9.02
C PRO A 202 3.90 -9.93 -9.19
N LEU A 203 3.96 -10.72 -8.11
CA LEU A 203 4.41 -12.11 -8.15
C LEU A 203 3.47 -12.99 -8.98
N VAL A 204 2.16 -12.88 -8.74
CA VAL A 204 1.14 -13.60 -9.52
C VAL A 204 1.23 -13.20 -10.99
N THR A 205 1.47 -11.93 -11.27
CA THR A 205 1.57 -11.42 -12.64
C THR A 205 2.80 -11.98 -13.37
N VAL A 206 3.95 -12.06 -12.71
CA VAL A 206 5.15 -12.72 -13.28
C VAL A 206 4.86 -14.18 -13.62
N VAL A 207 4.20 -14.92 -12.73
CA VAL A 207 3.82 -16.33 -12.96
C VAL A 207 2.87 -16.43 -14.15
N PHE A 208 1.88 -15.54 -14.24
CA PHE A 208 0.92 -15.48 -15.33
C PHE A 208 1.59 -15.21 -16.69
N PHE A 209 2.49 -14.22 -16.79
CA PHE A 209 3.21 -13.94 -18.04
C PHE A 209 4.15 -15.08 -18.43
N LYS A 210 4.79 -15.75 -17.45
CA LYS A 210 5.59 -16.95 -17.70
C LYS A 210 4.75 -18.09 -18.27
N TYR A 211 3.53 -18.29 -17.78
CA TYR A 211 2.59 -19.29 -18.28
C TYR A 211 2.16 -18.98 -19.72
N ILE A 212 1.79 -17.72 -20.02
CA ILE A 212 1.41 -17.29 -21.38
C ILE A 212 2.56 -17.51 -22.38
N ARG A 213 3.79 -17.16 -22.01
CA ARG A 213 4.96 -17.35 -22.90
C ARG A 213 5.22 -18.81 -23.22
N ARG A 214 5.22 -19.70 -22.21
CA ARG A 214 5.37 -21.15 -22.42
C ARG A 214 4.31 -21.70 -23.38
N LYS A 215 3.07 -21.21 -23.28
CA LYS A 215 2.02 -21.62 -24.21
C LYS A 215 2.28 -21.18 -25.65
N LYS A 216 2.90 -20.02 -25.87
CA LYS A 216 3.25 -19.56 -27.23
C LYS A 216 4.38 -20.37 -27.83
N GLU A 217 5.42 -20.66 -27.06
CA GLU A 217 6.56 -21.49 -27.49
C GLU A 217 6.10 -22.89 -27.92
N VAL A 218 5.15 -23.50 -27.19
CA VAL A 218 4.58 -24.83 -27.52
C VAL A 218 3.66 -24.82 -28.75
N ILE A 219 3.20 -23.66 -29.22
CA ILE A 219 2.33 -23.54 -30.41
C ILE A 219 3.16 -23.29 -31.69
N GLU A 220 4.40 -22.79 -31.55
CA GLU A 220 5.31 -22.51 -32.66
C GLU A 220 6.24 -23.69 -33.00
N ASP A 221 6.30 -24.72 -32.14
CA ASP A 221 6.94 -26.02 -32.36
C ASP A 221 5.94 -27.06 -32.92
#